data_AF-A0AAW1ZDT5-F1
#
_entry.id   AF-A0AAW1ZDT5-F1
#
_cell.length_a   1.000
_cell.length_b   1.000
_cell.length_c   1.000
_cell.angle_alpha   90.00
_cell.angle_beta   90.00
_cell.angle_gamma   90.00
#
_symmetry.space_group_name_H-M   'P 1'
#
loop_
_entity.id
_entity.type
_entity.pdbx_description
1 polymer ?
#
loop_
_entity_poly.entity_id
_entity_poly.type
_entity_poly.pdbx_seq_one_letter_code
_entity_poly.pdbx_strand_id
1 'polypeptide(L)'
;MASIMQQQQGVSQGRRRAKKRKRSLSMEKFKERWRTLLTDIHWFRCFNVLLLLLLCFINSIRSATAGNTLRRVTGEEGGSVTLPCEFEARDDSRIVLNSQSKKIIDCQNGECKSENGRVFKKGSCDIIIKGLIFSNAGKYFLRVNNADGQREVEREYHLHIQDEISVKTGEQLKMDVLFINADKVEKNSSGEWTEVWTRGHGVSSDRLTVRDGNLTISNFTVSDTGTYRVLDSEGEIWITVTVTGSSSGLKGKLDTDDDKPDDTEERTVESWIIVPSVIGSLVLALISAVIWIYWCWCRNTEHVPVRQEEIELQSRTSRDDTGNL
;
A
#
# COMPACT_ATOMS: atom_id res chain seq x y z
N MET A 1 74.92 6.05 -65.06
CA MET A 1 74.20 4.84 -64.58
C MET A 1 73.89 4.83 -63.07
N ALA A 2 74.53 5.64 -62.22
CA ALA A 2 74.25 5.67 -60.77
C ALA A 2 72.91 6.34 -60.36
N SER A 3 72.36 7.24 -61.20
CA SER A 3 71.13 7.99 -60.87
C SER A 3 69.84 7.14 -60.92
N ILE A 4 69.79 6.11 -61.78
CA ILE A 4 68.59 5.27 -61.95
C ILE A 4 68.41 4.28 -60.79
N MET A 5 69.49 3.87 -60.11
CA MET A 5 69.41 2.92 -59.00
C MET A 5 68.88 3.53 -57.69
N GLN A 6 69.14 4.82 -57.41
CA GLN A 6 68.58 5.47 -56.22
C GLN A 6 67.08 5.70 -56.32
N GLN A 7 66.56 5.96 -57.53
CA GLN A 7 65.14 6.22 -57.75
C GLN A 7 64.27 4.96 -57.56
N GLN A 8 64.79 3.76 -57.88
CA GLN A 8 64.06 2.51 -57.65
C GLN A 8 64.05 2.06 -56.17
N GLN A 9 65.07 2.37 -55.39
CA GLN A 9 65.09 2.05 -53.95
C GLN A 9 64.11 2.91 -53.14
N GLY A 10 63.92 4.18 -53.51
CA GLY A 10 62.94 5.08 -52.87
C GLY A 10 61.49 4.63 -53.06
N VAL A 11 61.12 4.18 -54.27
CA VAL A 11 59.76 3.70 -54.59
C VAL A 11 59.43 2.38 -53.86
N SER A 12 60.41 1.49 -53.73
CA SER A 12 60.30 0.23 -53.00
C SER A 12 60.10 0.43 -51.49
N GLN A 13 60.89 1.32 -50.87
CA GLN A 13 60.72 1.67 -49.46
C GLN A 13 59.42 2.43 -49.18
N GLY A 14 58.99 3.32 -50.08
CA GLY A 14 57.71 4.03 -49.98
C GLY A 14 56.51 3.08 -49.97
N ARG A 15 56.49 2.07 -50.87
CA ARG A 15 55.42 1.05 -50.91
C ARG A 15 55.38 0.19 -49.64
N ARG A 16 56.54 -0.17 -49.07
CA ARG A 16 56.60 -0.94 -47.81
C ARG A 16 56.09 -0.13 -46.62
N ARG A 17 56.42 1.16 -46.52
CA ARG A 17 55.92 2.05 -45.45
C ARG A 17 54.42 2.31 -45.57
N ALA A 18 53.90 2.51 -46.77
CA ALA A 18 52.45 2.69 -47.01
C ALA A 18 51.63 1.43 -46.65
N LYS A 19 52.14 0.23 -46.98
CA LYS A 19 51.48 -1.04 -46.64
C LYS A 19 51.49 -1.30 -45.13
N LYS A 20 52.54 -0.89 -44.42
CA LYS A 20 52.63 -0.98 -42.95
C LYS A 20 51.65 -0.02 -42.26
N ARG A 21 51.52 1.22 -42.75
CA ARG A 21 50.53 2.20 -42.26
C ARG A 21 49.08 1.77 -42.50
N LYS A 22 48.77 1.18 -43.67
CA LYS A 22 47.41 0.64 -43.92
C LYS A 22 47.06 -0.52 -42.99
N ARG A 23 48.01 -1.39 -42.65
CA ARG A 23 47.78 -2.48 -41.69
C ARG A 23 47.60 -1.97 -40.25
N SER A 24 48.38 -0.98 -39.82
CA SER A 24 48.19 -0.40 -38.47
C SER A 24 46.85 0.32 -38.34
N LEU A 25 46.44 1.09 -39.35
CA LEU A 25 45.15 1.80 -39.35
C LEU A 25 43.96 0.83 -39.36
N SER A 26 44.06 -0.29 -40.10
CA SER A 26 43.04 -1.34 -40.12
C SER A 26 42.93 -2.09 -38.80
N MET A 27 44.04 -2.23 -38.06
CA MET A 27 44.08 -2.93 -36.78
C MET A 27 43.55 -2.06 -35.63
N GLU A 28 43.82 -0.75 -35.66
CA GLU A 28 43.21 0.24 -34.76
C GLU A 28 41.69 0.29 -34.93
N LYS A 29 41.19 0.39 -36.18
CA LYS A 29 39.74 0.36 -36.46
C LYS A 29 39.06 -0.94 -36.03
N PHE A 30 39.76 -2.08 -36.13
CA PHE A 30 39.25 -3.36 -35.63
C PHE A 30 39.19 -3.36 -34.10
N LYS A 31 40.20 -2.81 -33.42
CA LYS A 31 40.28 -2.75 -31.95
C LYS A 31 39.25 -1.80 -31.34
N GLU A 32 38.92 -0.69 -32.01
CA GLU A 32 37.83 0.21 -31.60
C GLU A 32 36.47 -0.46 -31.76
N ARG A 33 36.23 -1.14 -32.88
CA ARG A 33 34.98 -1.86 -33.14
C ARG A 33 34.75 -3.05 -32.20
N TRP A 34 35.82 -3.66 -31.68
CA TRP A 34 35.70 -4.69 -30.63
C TRP A 34 35.49 -4.10 -29.24
N ARG A 35 36.00 -2.89 -28.95
CA ARG A 35 35.76 -2.21 -27.68
C ARG A 35 34.28 -1.83 -27.50
N THR A 36 33.63 -1.34 -28.56
CA THR A 36 32.20 -1.01 -28.52
C THR A 36 31.32 -2.25 -28.37
N LEU A 37 31.66 -3.35 -29.03
CA LEU A 37 30.93 -4.62 -28.88
C LEU A 37 31.10 -5.24 -27.48
N LEU A 38 32.27 -5.08 -26.85
CA LEU A 38 32.52 -5.57 -25.49
C LEU A 38 31.78 -4.74 -24.42
N THR A 39 31.65 -3.42 -24.62
CA THR A 39 30.84 -2.57 -23.72
C THR A 39 29.34 -2.89 -23.81
N ASP A 40 28.84 -3.22 -24.99
CA ASP A 40 27.44 -3.64 -25.19
C ASP A 40 27.12 -4.97 -24.49
N ILE A 41 28.04 -5.94 -24.53
CA ILE A 41 27.87 -7.23 -23.86
C ILE A 41 27.89 -7.09 -22.33
N HIS A 42 28.74 -6.21 -21.78
CA HIS A 42 28.75 -5.94 -20.35
C HIS A 42 27.47 -5.24 -19.89
N TRP A 43 26.94 -4.31 -20.68
CA TRP A 43 25.68 -3.61 -20.37
C TRP A 43 24.48 -4.58 -20.38
N PHE A 44 24.38 -5.45 -21.39
CA PHE A 44 23.31 -6.47 -21.45
C PHE A 44 23.35 -7.43 -20.25
N ARG A 45 24.54 -7.81 -19.77
CA ARG A 45 24.66 -8.68 -18.60
C ARG A 45 24.25 -7.98 -17.31
N CYS A 46 24.63 -6.72 -17.13
CA CYS A 46 24.21 -5.94 -15.96
C CYS A 46 22.68 -5.70 -15.94
N PHE A 47 22.09 -5.41 -17.10
CA PHE A 47 20.64 -5.20 -17.20
C PHE A 47 19.84 -6.47 -16.89
N ASN A 48 20.31 -7.62 -17.37
CA ASN A 48 19.63 -8.90 -17.13
C ASN A 48 19.76 -9.36 -15.66
N VAL A 49 20.91 -9.10 -15.02
CA VAL A 49 21.10 -9.35 -13.58
C VAL A 49 20.23 -8.42 -12.74
N LEU A 50 20.13 -7.14 -13.09
CA LEU A 50 19.26 -6.17 -12.41
C LEU A 50 17.78 -6.56 -12.54
N LEU A 51 17.35 -7.02 -13.73
CA LEU A 51 15.99 -7.50 -13.97
C LEU A 51 15.68 -8.76 -13.14
N LEU A 52 16.63 -9.71 -13.06
CA LEU A 52 16.52 -10.90 -12.20
C LEU A 52 16.43 -10.52 -10.72
N LEU A 53 17.23 -9.56 -10.25
CA LEU A 53 17.17 -9.07 -8.88
C LEU A 53 15.83 -8.36 -8.57
N LEU A 54 15.30 -7.58 -9.52
CA LEU A 54 13.98 -6.97 -9.39
C LEU A 54 12.86 -8.03 -9.35
N LEU A 55 12.92 -9.07 -10.18
CA LEU A 55 11.97 -10.18 -10.13
C LEU A 55 12.06 -10.97 -8.82
N CYS A 56 13.28 -11.20 -8.30
CA CYS A 56 13.47 -11.77 -6.97
C CYS A 56 12.90 -10.88 -5.86
N PHE A 57 13.04 -9.56 -5.98
CA PHE A 57 12.51 -8.60 -5.00
C PHE A 57 10.97 -8.52 -5.07
N ILE A 58 10.37 -8.57 -6.25
CA ILE A 58 8.91 -8.63 -6.42
C ILE A 58 8.35 -9.96 -5.87
N ASN A 59 9.05 -11.08 -6.09
CA ASN A 59 8.65 -12.38 -5.55
C ASN A 59 8.86 -12.49 -4.03
N SER A 60 9.88 -11.84 -3.47
CA SER A 60 10.07 -11.76 -2.02
C SER A 60 9.01 -10.89 -1.35
N ILE A 61 8.60 -9.77 -1.97
CA ILE A 61 7.44 -8.97 -1.52
C ILE A 61 6.16 -9.82 -1.57
N ARG A 62 5.97 -10.63 -2.61
CA ARG A 62 4.80 -11.51 -2.76
C ARG A 62 4.78 -12.67 -1.75
N SER A 63 5.94 -13.20 -1.35
CA SER A 63 6.03 -14.19 -0.26
C SER A 63 5.89 -13.56 1.13
N ALA A 64 6.33 -12.31 1.32
CA ALA A 64 6.19 -11.59 2.59
C ALA A 64 4.74 -11.18 2.92
N THR A 65 3.83 -11.26 1.95
CA THR A 65 2.39 -10.96 2.13
C THR A 65 1.54 -12.20 2.42
N ALA A 66 2.15 -13.39 2.54
CA ALA A 66 1.47 -14.65 2.84
C ALA A 66 1.52 -15.06 4.32
N GLY A 67 1.93 -14.17 5.23
CA GLY A 67 1.94 -14.42 6.67
C GLY A 67 1.09 -13.38 7.39
N ASN A 68 -0.01 -13.81 8.01
CA ASN A 68 -0.89 -13.04 8.89
C ASN A 68 -1.65 -11.89 8.22
N THR A 69 -2.55 -12.22 7.29
CA THR A 69 -3.56 -11.26 6.82
C THR A 69 -4.54 -10.96 7.95
N LEU A 70 -4.41 -9.79 8.58
CA LEU A 70 -5.43 -9.23 9.47
C LEU A 70 -6.79 -9.26 8.76
N ARG A 71 -7.78 -9.94 9.36
CA ARG A 71 -9.14 -10.01 8.83
C ARG A 71 -10.06 -9.08 9.60
N ARG A 72 -10.71 -8.15 8.91
CA ARG A 72 -11.76 -7.32 9.51
C ARG A 72 -13.10 -8.03 9.38
N VAL A 73 -13.82 -8.11 10.48
CA VAL A 73 -15.19 -8.61 10.53
C VAL A 73 -16.04 -7.60 11.28
N THR A 74 -17.27 -7.39 10.83
CA THR A 74 -18.20 -6.44 11.45
C THR A 74 -19.39 -7.20 12.03
N GLY A 75 -19.84 -6.81 13.21
CA GLY A 75 -21.06 -7.29 13.84
C GLY A 75 -21.90 -6.15 14.40
N GLU A 76 -23.14 -6.45 14.73
CA GLU A 76 -24.10 -5.54 15.35
C GLU A 76 -24.35 -5.94 16.81
N GLU A 77 -24.72 -4.99 17.67
CA GLU A 77 -25.09 -5.29 19.06
C GLU A 77 -26.28 -6.26 19.12
N GLY A 78 -26.25 -7.22 20.03
CA GLY A 78 -27.21 -8.33 20.12
C GLY A 78 -27.05 -9.41 19.04
N GLY A 79 -26.37 -9.11 17.94
CA GLY A 79 -26.20 -10.00 16.79
C GLY A 79 -25.16 -11.12 16.98
N SER A 80 -24.70 -11.66 15.86
CA SER A 80 -23.65 -12.69 15.84
C SER A 80 -22.67 -12.50 14.70
N VAL A 81 -21.41 -12.85 14.92
CA VAL A 81 -20.35 -12.79 13.90
C VAL A 81 -19.69 -14.15 13.76
N THR A 82 -19.24 -14.46 12.54
CA THR A 82 -18.42 -15.64 12.25
C THR A 82 -16.99 -15.19 11.98
N LEU A 83 -16.02 -15.84 12.63
CA LEU A 83 -14.59 -15.74 12.35
C LEU A 83 -14.21 -16.91 11.43
N PRO A 84 -14.11 -16.70 10.11
CA PRO A 84 -13.93 -17.78 9.15
C PRO A 84 -12.48 -18.25 9.12
N CYS A 85 -12.26 -19.56 9.20
CA CYS A 85 -10.94 -20.16 9.03
C CYS A 85 -10.41 -20.09 7.60
N GLU A 86 -11.30 -20.17 6.61
CA GLU A 86 -10.96 -20.20 5.18
C GLU A 86 -10.07 -21.39 4.74
N PHE A 87 -10.00 -22.44 5.55
CA PHE A 87 -9.40 -23.72 5.17
C PHE A 87 -10.09 -24.88 5.89
N GLU A 88 -9.99 -26.06 5.31
CA GLU A 88 -10.49 -27.29 5.91
C GLU A 88 -9.48 -27.80 6.94
N ALA A 89 -9.70 -27.44 8.21
CA ALA A 89 -9.03 -28.09 9.32
C ALA A 89 -9.46 -29.55 9.40
N ARG A 90 -8.56 -30.42 9.88
CA ARG A 90 -8.90 -31.82 10.14
C ARG A 90 -9.83 -31.90 11.37
N ASP A 91 -10.61 -32.97 11.46
CA ASP A 91 -11.54 -33.16 12.59
C ASP A 91 -10.81 -33.31 13.95
N ASP A 92 -9.53 -33.69 13.91
CA ASP A 92 -8.63 -33.83 15.05
C ASP A 92 -7.74 -32.59 15.30
N SER A 93 -7.96 -31.48 14.57
CA SER A 93 -7.24 -30.24 14.79
C SER A 93 -7.69 -29.58 16.10
N ARG A 94 -6.72 -29.21 16.94
CA ARG A 94 -6.95 -28.40 18.13
C ARG A 94 -7.13 -26.94 17.74
N ILE A 95 -8.23 -26.33 18.15
CA ILE A 95 -8.57 -24.94 17.84
C ILE A 95 -8.59 -24.12 19.14
N VAL A 96 -7.84 -23.03 19.15
CA VAL A 96 -7.78 -22.11 20.28
C VAL A 96 -8.13 -20.72 19.79
N LEU A 97 -9.11 -20.08 20.43
CA LEU A 97 -9.42 -18.67 20.21
C LEU A 97 -9.04 -17.87 21.45
N ASN A 98 -8.23 -16.84 21.26
CA ASN A 98 -7.87 -15.88 22.29
C ASN A 98 -8.38 -14.48 21.92
N SER A 99 -8.86 -13.72 22.89
CA SER A 99 -8.80 -12.25 22.79
C SER A 99 -7.40 -11.79 23.20
N GLN A 100 -7.12 -10.49 23.07
CA GLN A 100 -5.90 -9.88 23.58
C GLN A 100 -5.63 -10.16 25.08
N SER A 101 -6.69 -10.31 25.88
CA SER A 101 -6.59 -10.39 27.35
C SER A 101 -6.80 -11.79 27.92
N LYS A 102 -7.42 -12.70 27.18
CA LYS A 102 -7.73 -14.05 27.69
C LYS A 102 -7.99 -15.07 26.59
N LYS A 103 -7.81 -16.32 26.98
CA LYS A 103 -8.28 -17.48 26.22
C LYS A 103 -9.80 -17.60 26.34
N ILE A 104 -10.48 -17.75 25.20
CA ILE A 104 -11.95 -17.77 25.11
C ILE A 104 -12.45 -19.21 24.99
N ILE A 105 -11.89 -19.96 24.04
CA ILE A 105 -12.20 -21.39 23.82
C ILE A 105 -10.94 -22.17 23.47
N ASP A 106 -10.94 -23.45 23.81
CA ASP A 106 -9.93 -24.44 23.40
C ASP A 106 -10.59 -25.77 23.17
N CYS A 107 -10.54 -26.19 21.92
CA CYS A 107 -11.28 -27.30 21.39
C CYS A 107 -10.26 -28.31 20.90
N GLN A 108 -10.20 -29.48 21.52
CA GLN A 108 -9.28 -30.53 21.08
C GLN A 108 -9.84 -31.25 19.86
N ASN A 109 -11.13 -31.63 19.87
CA ASN A 109 -11.79 -32.34 18.78
C ASN A 109 -13.29 -32.03 18.77
N GLY A 110 -13.96 -32.19 17.63
CA GLY A 110 -15.43 -32.12 17.52
C GLY A 110 -16.04 -30.72 17.70
N GLU A 111 -17.31 -30.65 18.11
CA GLU A 111 -18.02 -29.41 18.47
C GLU A 111 -17.63 -28.97 19.89
N CYS A 112 -17.47 -27.66 20.08
CA CYS A 112 -17.09 -27.08 21.36
C CYS A 112 -17.72 -25.70 21.52
N LYS A 113 -17.92 -25.29 22.77
CA LYS A 113 -18.47 -23.98 23.14
C LYS A 113 -17.73 -23.42 24.36
N SER A 114 -17.74 -22.10 24.48
CA SER A 114 -17.29 -21.39 25.68
C SER A 114 -18.18 -21.73 26.87
N GLU A 115 -17.68 -21.47 28.07
CA GLU A 115 -18.38 -21.70 29.33
C GLU A 115 -19.77 -21.03 29.36
N ASN A 116 -19.87 -19.81 28.85
CA ASN A 116 -21.14 -19.07 28.75
C ASN A 116 -21.99 -19.45 27.52
N GLY A 117 -21.54 -20.39 26.68
CA GLY A 117 -22.24 -20.86 25.49
C GLY A 117 -22.36 -19.84 24.35
N ARG A 118 -21.78 -18.64 24.47
CA ARG A 118 -21.87 -17.58 23.45
C ARG A 118 -20.92 -17.77 22.28
N VAL A 119 -19.79 -18.45 22.51
CA VAL A 119 -18.75 -18.68 21.49
C VAL A 119 -18.69 -20.17 21.20
N PHE A 120 -18.75 -20.58 19.95
CA PHE A 120 -18.68 -22.00 19.61
C PHE A 120 -18.08 -22.23 18.22
N LYS A 121 -17.47 -23.40 18.07
CA LYS A 121 -16.95 -23.85 16.78
C LYS A 121 -18.08 -24.34 15.90
N LYS A 122 -18.04 -24.02 14.61
CA LYS A 122 -18.92 -24.51 13.57
C LYS A 122 -18.10 -25.11 12.43
N GLY A 123 -18.51 -26.27 11.93
CA GLY A 123 -17.82 -26.95 10.82
C GLY A 123 -16.40 -27.37 11.20
N SER A 124 -15.47 -27.23 10.26
CA SER A 124 -14.07 -27.66 10.42
C SER A 124 -13.32 -26.83 11.46
N CYS A 125 -13.41 -25.49 11.41
CA CYS A 125 -12.81 -24.63 12.44
C CYS A 125 -13.36 -23.19 12.56
N ASP A 126 -14.43 -22.82 11.85
CA ASP A 126 -15.02 -21.48 11.99
C ASP A 126 -15.51 -21.25 13.41
N ILE A 127 -15.37 -20.03 13.93
CA ILE A 127 -15.85 -19.67 15.26
C ILE A 127 -16.99 -18.67 15.17
N ILE A 128 -18.11 -18.95 15.85
CA ILE A 128 -19.24 -18.03 15.96
C ILE A 128 -19.23 -17.40 17.35
N ILE A 129 -19.41 -16.08 17.40
CA ILE A 129 -19.66 -15.32 18.63
C ILE A 129 -21.08 -14.76 18.56
N LYS A 130 -21.94 -15.11 19.54
CA LYS A 130 -23.34 -14.66 19.65
C LYS A 130 -23.56 -13.61 20.73
N GLY A 131 -24.66 -12.87 20.58
CA GLY A 131 -25.14 -11.90 21.55
C GLY A 131 -24.15 -10.77 21.75
N LEU A 132 -23.58 -10.26 20.64
CA LEU A 132 -22.49 -9.29 20.67
C LEU A 132 -22.85 -8.07 21.53
N ILE A 133 -21.86 -7.57 22.25
CA ILE A 133 -21.93 -6.30 22.98
C ILE A 133 -20.74 -5.45 22.54
N PHE A 134 -20.80 -4.14 22.75
CA PHE A 134 -19.73 -3.22 22.35
C PHE A 134 -18.34 -3.64 22.87
N SER A 135 -18.23 -4.09 24.12
CA SER A 135 -16.96 -4.57 24.70
C SER A 135 -16.44 -5.90 24.11
N ASN A 136 -17.15 -6.51 23.15
CA ASN A 136 -16.61 -7.61 22.34
C ASN A 136 -15.75 -7.12 21.18
N ALA A 137 -15.80 -5.85 20.81
CA ALA A 137 -14.91 -5.30 19.78
C ALA A 137 -13.43 -5.46 20.13
N GLY A 138 -12.57 -5.58 19.12
CA GLY A 138 -11.12 -5.63 19.27
C GLY A 138 -10.44 -6.78 18.52
N LYS A 139 -9.19 -7.09 18.89
CA LYS A 139 -8.37 -8.12 18.20
C LYS A 139 -8.59 -9.52 18.80
N TYR A 140 -8.69 -10.51 17.92
CA TYR A 140 -8.84 -11.93 18.23
C TYR A 140 -7.79 -12.75 17.49
N PHE A 141 -7.26 -13.77 18.14
CA PHE A 141 -6.25 -14.66 17.59
C PHE A 141 -6.79 -16.09 17.56
N LEU A 142 -7.03 -16.60 16.36
CA LEU A 142 -7.42 -17.98 16.13
C LEU A 142 -6.18 -18.80 15.80
N ARG A 143 -5.91 -19.83 16.59
CA ARG A 143 -4.84 -20.79 16.36
C ARG A 143 -5.42 -22.15 16.06
N VAL A 144 -4.98 -22.75 14.97
CA VAL A 144 -5.37 -24.11 14.57
C VAL A 144 -4.10 -24.96 14.50
N ASN A 145 -4.05 -25.95 15.37
CA ASN A 145 -2.93 -26.87 15.52
C ASN A 145 -3.36 -28.26 15.06
N ASN A 146 -2.67 -28.80 14.06
CA ASN A 146 -2.90 -30.19 13.66
C ASN A 146 -2.29 -31.17 14.68
N ALA A 147 -2.91 -32.35 14.82
CA ALA A 147 -2.46 -33.39 15.75
C ALA A 147 -1.02 -33.87 15.50
N ASP A 148 -0.53 -33.75 14.26
CA ASP A 148 0.85 -34.08 13.85
C ASP A 148 1.88 -32.99 14.20
N GLY A 149 1.44 -31.84 14.70
CA GLY A 149 2.29 -30.70 15.08
C GLY A 149 3.01 -30.02 13.89
N GLN A 150 2.72 -30.42 12.65
CA GLN A 150 3.46 -29.94 11.47
C GLN A 150 2.90 -28.65 10.88
N ARG A 151 1.65 -28.28 11.22
CA ARG A 151 1.02 -27.04 10.77
C ARG A 151 0.31 -26.35 11.93
N GLU A 152 0.82 -25.18 12.28
CA GLU A 152 0.15 -24.18 13.10
C GLU A 152 -0.27 -23.04 12.18
N VAL A 153 -1.57 -22.75 12.14
CA VAL A 153 -2.11 -21.58 11.45
C VAL A 153 -2.61 -20.61 12.50
N GLU A 154 -2.03 -19.42 12.54
CA GLU A 154 -2.52 -18.31 13.34
C GLU A 154 -3.20 -17.28 12.42
N ARG A 155 -4.39 -16.84 12.81
CA ARG A 155 -5.14 -15.78 12.14
C ARG A 155 -5.53 -14.71 13.12
N GLU A 156 -5.30 -13.47 12.73
CA GLU A 156 -5.72 -12.30 13.48
C GLU A 156 -7.01 -11.75 12.88
N TYR A 157 -8.01 -11.53 13.73
CA TYR A 157 -9.25 -10.85 13.38
C TYR A 157 -9.37 -9.54 14.14
N HIS A 158 -9.82 -8.51 13.46
CA HIS A 158 -10.30 -7.28 14.04
C HIS A 158 -11.84 -7.30 13.97
N LEU A 159 -12.47 -7.48 15.14
CA LEU A 159 -13.92 -7.40 15.29
C LEU A 159 -14.33 -5.95 15.54
N HIS A 160 -14.98 -5.35 14.55
CA HIS A 160 -15.61 -4.05 14.62
C HIS A 160 -17.10 -4.22 14.94
N ILE A 161 -17.63 -3.41 15.87
CA ILE A 161 -19.06 -3.40 16.18
C ILE A 161 -19.69 -2.13 15.63
N GLN A 162 -20.72 -2.27 14.81
CA GLN A 162 -21.46 -1.15 14.24
C GLN A 162 -22.93 -1.24 14.63
N ASP A 163 -23.50 -0.13 15.11
CA ASP A 163 -24.90 -0.09 15.53
C ASP A 163 -25.55 1.29 15.35
N GLU A 164 -26.88 1.35 15.41
CA GLU A 164 -27.67 2.57 15.38
C GLU A 164 -28.59 2.69 16.59
N ILE A 165 -28.54 3.82 17.28
CA ILE A 165 -29.32 4.10 18.49
C ILE A 165 -30.22 5.31 18.24
N SER A 166 -31.52 5.16 18.48
CA SER A 166 -32.46 6.28 18.50
C SER A 166 -32.81 6.68 19.93
N VAL A 167 -32.62 7.96 20.26
CA VAL A 167 -32.86 8.51 21.61
C VAL A 167 -33.83 9.67 21.52
N LYS A 168 -34.77 9.77 22.46
CA LYS A 168 -35.67 10.93 22.53
C LYS A 168 -34.95 12.12 23.14
N THR A 169 -35.27 13.31 22.66
CA THR A 169 -34.81 14.54 23.30
C THR A 169 -35.27 14.57 24.76
N GLY A 170 -34.36 14.92 25.68
CA GLY A 170 -34.63 14.91 27.12
C GLY A 170 -34.24 13.61 27.84
N GLU A 171 -34.06 12.51 27.12
CA GLU A 171 -33.70 11.21 27.72
C GLU A 171 -32.19 11.03 27.88
N GLN A 172 -31.79 10.00 28.61
CA GLN A 172 -30.39 9.64 28.80
C GLN A 172 -29.93 8.71 27.68
N LEU A 173 -28.82 9.05 27.01
CA LEU A 173 -28.06 8.13 26.18
C LEU A 173 -26.96 7.50 27.03
N LYS A 174 -26.86 6.17 27.02
CA LYS A 174 -25.81 5.41 27.70
C LYS A 174 -25.19 4.41 26.73
N MET A 175 -23.88 4.49 26.55
CA MET A 175 -23.12 3.63 25.64
C MET A 175 -22.00 2.91 26.40
N ASP A 176 -22.04 1.57 26.44
CA ASP A 176 -21.02 0.72 27.09
C ASP A 176 -19.78 0.54 26.21
N VAL A 177 -19.11 1.65 25.91
CA VAL A 177 -18.07 1.72 24.88
C VAL A 177 -16.66 1.93 25.44
N LEU A 178 -16.51 2.10 26.75
CA LEU A 178 -15.24 2.41 27.41
C LEU A 178 -14.66 1.17 28.10
N PHE A 179 -14.20 0.23 27.29
CA PHE A 179 -13.54 -0.99 27.74
C PHE A 179 -12.01 -0.83 27.82
N ILE A 180 -11.32 -1.86 28.33
CA ILE A 180 -9.91 -1.79 28.76
C ILE A 180 -8.92 -1.34 27.68
N ASN A 181 -9.29 -1.41 26.41
CA ASN A 181 -8.42 -1.04 25.31
C ASN A 181 -8.95 0.17 24.49
N ALA A 182 -10.09 0.76 24.86
CA ALA A 182 -10.56 2.01 24.27
C ALA A 182 -9.69 3.19 24.73
N ASP A 183 -9.20 3.99 23.79
CA ASP A 183 -8.32 5.13 24.07
C ASP A 183 -9.01 6.48 23.82
N LYS A 184 -9.81 6.56 22.75
CA LYS A 184 -10.51 7.78 22.37
C LYS A 184 -11.93 7.50 21.89
N VAL A 185 -12.85 8.41 22.19
CA VAL A 185 -14.16 8.48 21.54
C VAL A 185 -14.27 9.81 20.81
N GLU A 186 -14.61 9.74 19.53
CA GLU A 186 -14.83 10.90 18.69
C GLU A 186 -16.25 10.91 18.15
N LYS A 187 -16.77 12.10 17.91
CA LYS A 187 -18.10 12.34 17.37
C LYS A 187 -18.01 13.18 16.10
N ASN A 188 -18.76 12.79 15.09
CA ASN A 188 -18.99 13.56 13.87
C ASN A 188 -20.47 13.89 13.72
N SER A 189 -20.80 15.18 13.83
CA SER A 189 -22.16 15.71 13.62
C SER A 189 -22.28 16.63 12.40
N SER A 190 -21.16 17.08 11.82
CA SER A 190 -21.14 18.12 10.78
C SER A 190 -19.99 17.96 9.78
N GLY A 191 -19.46 16.74 9.62
CA GLY A 191 -18.36 16.41 8.71
C GLY A 191 -16.98 16.37 9.38
N GLU A 192 -16.81 16.97 10.56
CA GLU A 192 -15.55 16.95 11.32
C GLU A 192 -15.64 16.04 12.54
N TRP A 193 -14.56 15.32 12.83
CA TRP A 193 -14.44 14.48 14.03
C TRP A 193 -13.96 15.32 15.22
N THR A 194 -14.74 15.31 16.28
CA THR A 194 -14.45 16.02 17.53
C THR A 194 -14.30 15.03 18.67
N GLU A 195 -13.28 15.22 19.50
CA GLU A 195 -13.02 14.36 20.64
C GLU A 195 -14.04 14.63 21.75
N VAL A 196 -14.74 13.58 22.20
CA VAL A 196 -15.71 13.65 23.29
C VAL A 196 -15.22 12.99 24.57
N TRP A 197 -14.28 12.05 24.43
CA TRP A 197 -13.59 11.41 25.55
C TRP A 197 -12.22 10.92 25.14
N THR A 198 -11.24 11.02 26.06
CA THR A 198 -9.92 10.40 25.91
C THR A 198 -9.46 9.81 27.23
N ARG A 199 -8.82 8.65 27.15
CA ARG A 199 -8.17 7.99 28.28
C ARG A 199 -7.15 8.93 28.94
N GLY A 200 -7.25 9.08 30.25
CA GLY A 200 -6.36 9.96 31.02
C GLY A 200 -6.73 11.45 31.01
N HIS A 201 -7.54 11.89 30.04
CA HIS A 201 -8.01 13.29 29.94
C HIS A 201 -9.49 13.47 30.28
N GLY A 202 -10.27 12.40 30.25
CA GLY A 202 -11.70 12.43 30.61
C GLY A 202 -12.57 12.91 29.46
N VAL A 203 -13.67 13.58 29.79
CA VAL A 203 -14.69 14.04 28.85
C VAL A 203 -14.49 15.50 28.44
N SER A 204 -14.96 15.89 27.26
CA SER A 204 -14.83 17.26 26.77
C SER A 204 -15.93 18.23 27.24
N SER A 205 -16.99 17.73 27.88
CA SER A 205 -18.14 18.54 28.31
C SER A 205 -18.74 18.01 29.62
N ASP A 206 -19.23 18.91 30.48
CA ASP A 206 -19.90 18.58 31.74
C ASP A 206 -21.22 17.79 31.55
N ARG A 207 -21.79 17.80 30.34
CA ARG A 207 -22.98 16.99 29.98
C ARG A 207 -22.65 15.51 29.81
N LEU A 208 -21.37 15.19 29.65
CA LEU A 208 -20.86 13.83 29.50
C LEU A 208 -20.39 13.33 30.85
N THR A 209 -20.68 12.07 31.13
CA THR A 209 -20.17 11.39 32.32
C THR A 209 -19.64 10.02 31.95
N VAL A 210 -18.56 9.63 32.62
CA VAL A 210 -17.97 8.30 32.47
C VAL A 210 -18.08 7.57 33.79
N ARG A 211 -18.74 6.42 33.75
CA ARG A 211 -18.94 5.57 34.92
C ARG A 211 -19.10 4.12 34.50
N ASP A 212 -18.39 3.22 35.19
CA ASP A 212 -18.52 1.77 35.01
C ASP A 212 -18.40 1.33 33.54
N GLY A 213 -17.44 1.89 32.80
CA GLY A 213 -17.23 1.57 31.37
C GLY A 213 -18.21 2.24 30.39
N ASN A 214 -19.13 3.07 30.89
CA ASN A 214 -20.15 3.72 30.07
C ASN A 214 -19.83 5.19 29.83
N LEU A 215 -19.99 5.65 28.58
CA LEU A 215 -20.12 7.06 28.23
C LEU A 215 -21.60 7.43 28.23
N THR A 216 -21.98 8.40 29.05
CA THR A 216 -23.38 8.77 29.28
C THR A 216 -23.62 10.25 28.98
N ILE A 217 -24.68 10.55 28.23
CA ILE A 217 -25.26 11.88 28.03
C ILE A 217 -26.56 11.93 28.82
N SER A 218 -26.65 12.74 29.87
CA SER A 218 -27.79 12.70 30.80
C SER A 218 -29.09 13.31 30.25
N ASN A 219 -28.98 14.36 29.44
CA ASN A 219 -30.11 15.06 28.84
C ASN A 219 -29.83 15.24 27.34
N PHE A 220 -30.24 14.27 26.54
CA PHE A 220 -29.94 14.19 25.11
C PHE A 220 -30.65 15.30 24.32
N THR A 221 -29.94 15.95 23.40
CA THR A 221 -30.46 16.99 22.51
C THR A 221 -30.14 16.69 21.05
N VAL A 222 -30.80 17.40 20.13
CA VAL A 222 -30.52 17.27 18.68
C VAL A 222 -29.05 17.53 18.35
N SER A 223 -28.37 18.42 19.10
CA SER A 223 -26.95 18.67 18.91
C SER A 223 -26.07 17.46 19.25
N ASP A 224 -26.57 16.48 20.00
CA ASP A 224 -25.83 15.27 20.37
C ASP A 224 -25.96 14.15 19.33
N THR A 225 -26.83 14.31 18.34
CA THR A 225 -26.91 13.39 17.20
C THR A 225 -25.61 13.37 16.39
N GLY A 226 -25.37 12.28 15.68
CA GLY A 226 -24.20 12.08 14.84
C GLY A 226 -23.60 10.69 14.96
N THR A 227 -22.47 10.47 14.29
CA THR A 227 -21.74 9.22 14.35
C THR A 227 -20.63 9.32 15.38
N TYR A 228 -20.61 8.37 16.30
CA TYR A 228 -19.57 8.19 17.31
C TYR A 228 -18.67 7.04 16.88
N ARG A 229 -17.36 7.19 17.08
CA ARG A 229 -16.40 6.10 16.90
C ARG A 229 -15.51 5.96 18.13
N VAL A 230 -15.23 4.71 18.49
CA VAL A 230 -14.27 4.38 19.55
C VAL A 230 -13.00 3.85 18.90
N LEU A 231 -11.89 4.45 19.29
CA LEU A 231 -10.55 4.17 18.78
C LEU A 231 -9.71 3.54 19.89
N ASP A 232 -8.81 2.64 19.51
CA ASP A 232 -7.72 2.20 20.38
C ASP A 232 -6.52 3.17 20.35
N SER A 233 -5.46 2.83 21.09
CA SER A 233 -4.24 3.63 21.16
C SER A 233 -3.44 3.69 19.84
N GLU A 234 -3.74 2.80 18.88
CA GLU A 234 -3.15 2.79 17.55
C GLU A 234 -3.99 3.61 16.55
N GLY A 235 -5.18 4.08 16.96
CA GLY A 235 -6.13 4.80 16.10
C GLY A 235 -7.02 3.88 15.25
N GLU A 236 -7.06 2.57 15.55
CA GLU A 236 -7.96 1.63 14.88
C GLU A 236 -9.38 1.78 15.41
N ILE A 237 -10.37 1.75 14.51
CA ILE A 237 -11.78 1.91 14.85
C ILE A 237 -12.37 0.57 15.29
N TRP A 238 -12.86 0.53 16.52
CA TRP A 238 -13.40 -0.70 17.12
C TRP A 238 -14.91 -0.69 17.22
N ILE A 239 -15.49 0.48 17.46
CA ILE A 239 -16.94 0.64 17.53
C ILE A 239 -17.34 1.84 16.69
N THR A 240 -18.46 1.73 15.99
CA THR A 240 -19.13 2.86 15.35
C THR A 240 -20.61 2.85 15.72
N VAL A 241 -21.09 3.93 16.32
CA VAL A 241 -22.49 4.08 16.70
C VAL A 241 -23.06 5.30 16.02
N THR A 242 -24.12 5.13 15.24
CA THR A 242 -24.89 6.27 14.72
C THR A 242 -26.01 6.57 15.69
N VAL A 243 -26.05 7.80 16.20
CA VAL A 243 -27.06 8.24 17.17
C VAL A 243 -28.01 9.21 16.50
N THR A 244 -29.30 8.86 16.50
CA THR A 244 -30.38 9.67 15.94
C THR A 244 -31.31 10.19 17.04
N GLY A 245 -31.93 11.34 16.80
CA GLY A 245 -32.88 11.96 17.73
C GLY A 245 -34.32 11.75 17.27
N SER A 246 -35.18 11.29 18.17
CA SER A 246 -36.64 11.31 17.95
C SER A 246 -37.28 12.44 18.76
N SER A 247 -38.19 13.19 18.12
CA SER A 247 -38.96 14.22 18.81
C SER A 247 -40.07 13.53 19.64
N SER A 248 -40.15 13.85 20.93
CA SER A 248 -41.35 13.53 21.71
C SER A 248 -42.49 14.34 21.12
N GLY A 249 -43.48 13.67 20.52
CA GLY A 249 -44.59 14.33 19.83
C GLY A 249 -45.27 15.40 20.69
N LEU A 250 -45.00 16.67 20.42
CA LEU A 250 -46.00 17.70 20.58
C LEU A 250 -47.01 17.45 19.47
N LYS A 251 -48.17 16.93 19.86
CA LYS A 251 -49.38 16.85 19.03
C LYS A 251 -49.88 18.26 18.78
N GLY A 252 -49.10 19.05 18.03
CA GLY A 252 -49.48 20.34 17.48
C GLY A 252 -50.05 20.09 16.11
N LYS A 253 -51.37 20.13 16.03
CA LYS A 253 -52.14 20.12 14.79
C LYS A 253 -51.62 21.25 13.89
N LEU A 254 -50.87 20.92 12.86
CA LEU A 254 -50.63 21.82 11.73
C LEU A 254 -51.29 21.15 10.53
N ASP A 255 -52.51 21.61 10.26
CA ASP A 255 -53.20 21.36 9.01
C ASP A 255 -52.34 22.02 7.92
N THR A 256 -51.75 21.23 7.03
CA THR A 256 -51.23 21.75 5.76
C THR A 256 -51.80 20.91 4.65
N ASP A 257 -52.54 21.64 3.81
CA ASP A 257 -53.25 21.20 2.63
C ASP A 257 -52.42 20.34 1.67
N ASP A 258 -53.15 19.48 0.98
CA ASP A 258 -52.75 18.73 -0.19
C ASP A 258 -52.09 19.64 -1.25
N ASP A 259 -50.87 19.30 -1.68
CA ASP A 259 -50.50 19.41 -3.10
C ASP A 259 -49.35 18.44 -3.45
N LYS A 260 -49.76 17.41 -4.21
CA LYS A 260 -49.12 16.65 -5.31
C LYS A 260 -47.58 16.43 -5.34
N PRO A 261 -47.12 15.20 -5.69
CA PRO A 261 -45.70 14.88 -5.75
C PRO A 261 -45.01 15.55 -6.95
N ASP A 262 -43.83 16.12 -6.69
CA ASP A 262 -42.88 16.52 -7.72
C ASP A 262 -41.76 15.48 -7.79
N ASP A 263 -41.51 15.05 -9.01
CA ASP A 263 -40.67 13.94 -9.39
C ASP A 263 -39.21 14.39 -9.31
N THR A 264 -38.49 14.04 -8.24
CA THR A 264 -37.04 14.29 -8.16
C THR A 264 -36.27 13.01 -8.42
N GLU A 265 -35.64 12.99 -9.59
CA GLU A 265 -34.72 12.00 -10.13
C GLU A 265 -33.74 11.44 -9.08
N GLU A 266 -33.67 10.10 -9.03
CA GLU A 266 -32.55 9.33 -8.51
C GLU A 266 -31.25 9.79 -9.19
N ARG A 267 -30.46 10.62 -8.51
CA ARG A 267 -29.03 10.71 -8.84
C ARG A 267 -28.32 9.48 -8.30
N THR A 268 -28.23 8.49 -9.17
CA THR A 268 -27.20 7.45 -9.12
C THR A 268 -25.83 8.08 -8.94
N VAL A 269 -25.29 8.01 -7.72
CA VAL A 269 -23.88 8.26 -7.44
C VAL A 269 -23.10 7.10 -8.03
N GLU A 270 -22.67 7.27 -9.29
CA GLU A 270 -21.66 6.40 -9.89
C GLU A 270 -20.38 6.49 -9.06
N SER A 271 -20.05 5.37 -8.42
CA SER A 271 -18.77 5.13 -7.78
C SER A 271 -17.65 5.27 -8.83
N TRP A 272 -16.97 6.42 -8.84
CA TRP A 272 -15.66 6.56 -9.47
C TRP A 272 -14.65 5.66 -8.76
N ILE A 273 -14.50 4.44 -9.26
CA ILE A 273 -13.29 3.67 -9.07
C ILE A 273 -12.19 4.43 -9.79
N ILE A 274 -11.44 5.24 -9.05
CA ILE A 274 -10.18 5.82 -9.53
C ILE A 274 -9.21 4.65 -9.73
N VAL A 275 -9.16 4.26 -11.00
CA VAL A 275 -8.23 3.36 -11.66
C VAL A 275 -6.80 3.49 -11.09
N PRO A 276 -6.14 2.41 -10.62
CA PRO A 276 -4.72 2.41 -10.24
C PRO A 276 -3.74 2.58 -11.43
N SER A 277 -4.24 2.91 -12.62
CA SER A 277 -3.44 3.01 -13.84
C SER A 277 -2.66 4.32 -13.94
N VAL A 278 -3.12 5.42 -13.34
CA VAL A 278 -2.49 6.73 -13.61
C VAL A 278 -1.11 6.84 -12.96
N ILE A 279 -0.94 6.29 -11.75
CA ILE A 279 0.35 6.30 -11.04
C ILE A 279 1.35 5.35 -11.72
N GLY A 280 0.91 4.16 -12.15
CA GLY A 280 1.75 3.22 -12.90
C GLY A 280 2.20 3.79 -14.25
N SER A 281 1.29 4.46 -14.97
CA SER A 281 1.61 5.12 -16.25
C SER A 281 2.56 6.30 -16.06
N LEU A 282 2.44 7.08 -14.98
CA LEU A 282 3.36 8.17 -14.68
C LEU A 282 4.78 7.67 -14.41
N VAL A 283 4.90 6.59 -13.62
CA VAL A 283 6.21 5.98 -13.32
C VAL A 283 6.86 5.41 -14.58
N LEU A 284 6.11 4.73 -15.44
CA LEU A 284 6.62 4.24 -16.73
C LEU A 284 7.02 5.37 -17.68
N ALA A 285 6.25 6.45 -17.73
CA ALA A 285 6.58 7.63 -18.51
C ALA A 285 7.89 8.29 -18.04
N LEU A 286 8.07 8.43 -16.72
CA LEU A 286 9.32 8.96 -16.13
C LEU A 286 10.53 8.08 -16.45
N ILE A 287 10.39 6.76 -16.35
CA ILE A 287 11.47 5.82 -16.71
C ILE A 287 11.81 5.95 -18.20
N SER A 288 10.80 6.01 -19.07
CA SER A 288 11.02 6.18 -20.52
C SER A 288 11.69 7.51 -20.87
N ALA A 289 11.32 8.60 -20.18
CA ALA A 289 11.94 9.91 -20.35
C ALA A 289 13.40 9.93 -19.92
N VAL A 290 13.74 9.30 -18.78
CA VAL A 290 15.14 9.19 -18.32
C VAL A 290 15.98 8.38 -19.29
N ILE A 291 15.45 7.26 -19.80
CA ILE A 291 16.12 6.44 -20.82
C ILE A 291 16.33 7.26 -22.10
N TRP A 292 15.32 8.01 -22.54
CA TRP A 292 15.42 8.83 -23.74
C TRP A 292 16.41 9.99 -23.59
N ILE A 293 16.42 10.68 -22.45
CA ILE A 293 17.40 11.74 -22.14
C ILE A 293 18.81 11.16 -22.15
N TYR A 294 19.03 10.01 -21.53
CA TYR A 294 20.33 9.34 -21.52
C TYR A 294 20.78 8.95 -22.93
N TRP A 295 19.85 8.41 -23.74
CA TRP A 295 20.13 8.03 -25.12
C TRP A 295 20.43 9.23 -26.02
N CYS A 296 19.69 10.34 -25.85
CA CYS A 296 19.96 11.62 -26.52
C CYS A 296 21.32 12.20 -26.12
N TRP A 297 21.68 12.10 -24.83
CA TRP A 297 22.97 12.58 -24.36
C TRP A 297 24.13 11.77 -24.94
N CYS A 298 24.03 10.44 -24.97
CA CYS A 298 25.01 9.57 -25.65
C CYS A 298 25.12 9.85 -27.16
N ARG A 299 24.01 10.16 -27.84
CA ARG A 299 24.02 10.46 -29.27
C ARG A 299 24.66 11.81 -29.61
N ASN A 300 24.55 12.79 -28.72
CA ASN A 300 25.13 14.12 -28.95
C ASN A 300 26.64 14.19 -28.69
N THR A 301 27.21 13.22 -27.97
CA THR A 301 28.67 13.12 -27.75
C THR A 301 29.46 12.61 -28.95
N GLU A 302 28.82 12.10 -30.02
CA GLU A 302 29.51 11.66 -31.24
C GLU A 302 29.72 12.77 -32.30
N HIS A 303 29.23 13.99 -32.06
CA HIS A 303 29.44 15.13 -32.96
C HIS A 303 30.10 16.32 -32.26
N VAL A 304 31.33 16.12 -31.78
CA VAL A 304 32.29 17.23 -31.66
C VAL A 304 33.04 17.31 -33.00
N PRO A 305 32.86 18.37 -33.81
CA PRO A 305 33.60 18.50 -35.05
C PRO A 305 35.07 18.83 -34.75
N VAL A 306 35.97 17.93 -35.12
CA VAL A 306 37.41 18.19 -35.21
C VAL A 306 37.62 19.28 -36.27
N ARG A 307 37.67 20.54 -35.82
CA ARG A 307 38.12 21.68 -36.64
C ARG A 307 39.11 22.51 -35.84
N GLN A 308 40.26 21.93 -35.52
CA GLN A 308 41.46 22.68 -35.11
C GLN A 308 42.67 21.75 -35.09
N GLU A 309 43.14 21.35 -36.28
CA GLU A 309 44.51 20.82 -36.44
C GLU A 309 45.04 21.00 -37.88
N GLU A 310 44.17 21.31 -38.84
CA GLU A 310 44.59 21.50 -40.25
C GLU A 310 45.13 22.92 -40.56
N ILE A 311 45.01 23.90 -39.65
CA ILE A 311 45.52 25.27 -39.83
C ILE A 311 46.97 25.44 -39.33
N GLU A 312 47.48 24.53 -38.48
CA GLU A 312 48.89 24.59 -38.03
C GLU A 312 49.86 23.80 -38.92
N LEU A 313 49.39 22.86 -39.75
CA LEU A 313 50.27 22.17 -40.70
C LEU A 313 50.52 22.95 -41.99
N GLN A 314 49.61 23.83 -42.42
CA GLN A 314 49.83 24.68 -43.61
C GLN A 314 50.68 25.93 -43.32
N SER A 315 50.75 26.41 -42.08
CA SER A 315 51.62 27.53 -41.68
C SER A 315 53.08 27.11 -41.42
N ARG A 316 53.35 25.81 -41.25
CA ARG A 316 54.72 25.25 -41.11
C ARG A 316 55.38 24.89 -42.45
N THR A 317 54.62 24.68 -43.52
CA THR A 317 55.17 24.43 -44.87
C THR A 317 55.38 25.69 -45.72
N SER A 318 55.04 26.88 -45.21
CA SER A 318 55.23 28.16 -45.92
C SER A 318 56.36 29.03 -45.34
N ARG A 319 57.12 28.54 -44.35
CA ARG A 319 58.15 29.33 -43.65
C ARG A 319 59.59 28.82 -43.83
N ASP A 320 59.81 27.74 -44.58
CA ASP A 320 61.16 27.22 -44.89
C ASP A 320 61.66 27.55 -46.31
N ASP A 321 60.87 28.26 -47.13
CA ASP A 321 61.31 28.79 -48.44
C ASP A 321 61.48 30.32 -48.39
N THR A 322 62.36 30.81 -47.52
CA THR A 322 63.04 32.10 -47.69
C THR A 322 64.34 32.10 -46.89
N GLY A 323 65.48 32.00 -47.57
CA GLY A 323 66.77 32.48 -47.05
C GLY A 323 67.92 31.47 -47.06
N ASN A 324 68.47 31.18 -48.24
CA ASN A 324 69.87 31.51 -48.52
C ASN A 324 70.26 31.17 -49.97
N LEU A 325 70.52 32.26 -50.71
CA LEU A 325 71.47 32.49 -51.81
C LEU A 325 71.47 31.55 -53.03
#